data_AF-W9T4H9-F1
#
_entry.id   AF-W9T4H9-F1
#
_cell.length_a   1.000
_cell.length_b   1.000
_cell.length_c   1.000
_cell.angle_alpha   90.00
_cell.angle_beta   90.00
_cell.angle_gamma   90.00
#
_symmetry.space_group_name_H-M   'P 1'
#
loop_
_entity.id
_entity.type
_entity.pdbx_description
1 polymer ?
#
loop_
_entity_poly.entity_id
_entity_poly.type
_entity_poly.pdbx_seq_one_letter_code
_entity_poly.pdbx_strand_id
1 'polypeptide(L)'
;MTVFGDSAIHMILWEHVSSLGEAIEQDSSLALFAFLEHFPFSALISLIAIIMVVVFFVTSADSGALVVDMLASGGHPGTPVWQRIFWAASMGGVAIALLLADGLTALQTATIASALPFTIALLCSMWGLLKALRLDATKQGLRYQALSISPSAPRGAGGWQRRLRNLMLFPRRAHVVRFIAEVVRPACEAIAEEMRKQGYSVELSEGEDRRVRIEIRHEGEPDFIYEVRPRAYVMPSFVVTTSEDDEREERKYFRAEVHLKEGGQDYDVMGWSRDDVIGDILDQYEKHMHFLHMVR
;
A
#
# COMPACT_ATOMS: atom_id res chain seq x y z
N MET A 1 -17.48 21.27 -22.70
CA MET A 1 -17.45 21.42 -24.17
C MET A 1 -18.82 21.25 -24.82
N THR A 2 -19.71 20.42 -24.29
CA THR A 2 -21.03 20.13 -24.92
C THR A 2 -22.03 21.29 -24.94
N VAL A 3 -21.95 22.26 -24.03
CA VAL A 3 -22.86 23.42 -24.04
C VAL A 3 -22.27 24.53 -24.93
N PHE A 4 -21.21 25.22 -24.47
CA PHE A 4 -20.63 26.33 -25.23
C PHE A 4 -19.99 25.92 -26.58
N GLY A 5 -19.24 24.81 -26.60
CA GLY A 5 -18.50 24.39 -27.80
C GLY A 5 -19.39 23.82 -28.88
N ASP A 6 -20.29 22.90 -28.53
CA ASP A 6 -21.22 22.30 -29.49
C ASP A 6 -22.21 23.34 -30.02
N SER A 7 -22.73 24.23 -29.17
CA SER A 7 -23.60 25.33 -29.63
C SER A 7 -22.87 26.31 -30.55
N ALA A 8 -21.60 26.65 -30.27
CA ALA A 8 -20.81 27.51 -31.16
C ALA A 8 -20.58 26.83 -32.53
N ILE A 9 -20.25 25.54 -32.54
CA ILE A 9 -20.13 24.75 -33.77
C ILE A 9 -21.46 24.68 -34.51
N HIS A 10 -22.57 24.47 -33.79
CA HIS A 10 -23.92 24.45 -34.37
C HIS A 10 -24.26 25.77 -35.08
N MET A 11 -23.97 26.89 -34.41
CA MET A 11 -24.20 28.24 -34.94
C MET A 11 -23.37 28.51 -36.21
N ILE A 12 -22.11 28.08 -36.24
CA ILE A 12 -21.23 28.28 -37.39
C ILE A 12 -21.64 27.38 -38.57
N LEU A 13 -21.91 26.09 -38.32
CA LEU A 13 -22.14 25.11 -39.38
C LEU A 13 -23.59 25.07 -39.90
N TRP A 14 -24.59 25.21 -39.02
CA TRP A 14 -26.00 25.09 -39.40
C TRP A 14 -26.73 26.43 -39.44
N GLU A 15 -26.42 27.36 -38.54
CA GLU A 15 -27.06 28.69 -38.52
C GLU A 15 -26.32 29.74 -39.36
N HIS A 16 -25.19 29.36 -39.98
CA HIS A 16 -24.40 30.18 -40.90
C HIS A 16 -23.89 31.50 -40.27
N VAL A 17 -23.64 31.50 -38.97
CA VAL A 17 -23.10 32.65 -38.24
C VAL A 17 -21.57 32.73 -38.46
N SER A 18 -21.15 33.10 -39.67
CA SER A 18 -19.73 33.19 -40.03
C SER A 18 -18.97 34.27 -39.23
N SER A 19 -19.68 35.31 -38.80
CA SER A 19 -19.13 36.39 -37.97
C SER A 19 -18.55 35.88 -36.65
N LEU A 20 -19.12 34.81 -36.07
CA LEU A 20 -18.60 34.21 -34.84
C LEU A 20 -17.27 33.51 -35.10
N GLY A 21 -17.15 32.77 -36.21
CA GLY A 21 -15.90 32.12 -36.60
C GLY A 21 -14.78 33.12 -36.87
N GLU A 22 -15.08 34.18 -37.63
CA GLU A 22 -14.13 35.26 -37.95
C GLU A 22 -13.66 36.00 -36.69
N ALA A 23 -14.57 36.30 -35.76
CA ALA A 23 -14.22 36.96 -34.50
C ALA A 23 -13.29 36.10 -33.63
N ILE A 24 -13.51 34.78 -33.59
CA ILE A 24 -12.66 33.84 -32.84
C ILE A 24 -11.28 33.71 -33.49
N GLU A 25 -11.21 33.69 -34.82
CA GLU A 25 -9.94 33.61 -35.55
C GLU A 25 -9.09 34.86 -35.37
N GLN A 26 -9.72 36.05 -35.31
CA GLN A 26 -9.03 37.31 -35.06
C GLN A 26 -8.56 37.45 -33.61
N ASP A 27 -9.42 37.14 -32.63
CA ASP A 27 -9.04 37.17 -31.22
C ASP A 27 -9.80 36.12 -30.39
N SER A 28 -9.11 35.01 -30.14
CA SER A 28 -9.64 33.93 -29.29
C SER A 28 -9.98 34.37 -27.85
N SER A 29 -9.43 35.50 -27.38
CA SER A 29 -9.71 36.05 -26.04
C SER A 29 -11.14 36.59 -25.94
N LEU A 30 -11.73 37.01 -27.07
CA LEU A 30 -13.10 37.54 -27.14
C LEU A 30 -14.14 36.48 -27.51
N ALA A 31 -13.70 35.25 -27.82
CA ALA A 31 -14.54 34.16 -28.30
C ALA A 31 -15.80 33.90 -27.46
N LEU A 32 -15.64 33.90 -26.12
CA LEU A 32 -16.77 33.68 -25.21
C LEU A 32 -17.79 34.81 -25.31
N PHE A 33 -17.34 36.05 -25.41
CA PHE A 33 -18.23 37.21 -25.45
C PHE A 33 -18.93 37.33 -26.81
N ALA A 34 -18.19 37.10 -27.91
CA ALA A 34 -18.77 37.01 -29.25
C ALA A 34 -19.84 35.91 -29.33
N PHE A 35 -19.61 34.76 -28.69
CA PHE A 35 -20.62 33.70 -28.60
C PHE A 35 -21.86 34.15 -27.81
N LEU A 36 -21.66 34.81 -26.67
CA LEU A 36 -22.76 35.28 -25.80
C LEU A 36 -23.61 36.39 -26.43
N GLU A 37 -23.06 37.16 -27.38
CA GLU A 37 -23.80 38.19 -28.12
C GLU A 37 -24.97 37.63 -28.95
N HIS A 38 -24.92 36.35 -29.32
CA HIS A 38 -25.98 35.68 -30.06
C HIS A 38 -27.18 35.25 -29.19
N PHE A 39 -27.12 35.44 -27.88
CA PHE A 39 -28.19 35.07 -26.95
C PHE A 39 -28.99 36.28 -26.44
N PRO A 40 -30.29 36.08 -26.12
CA PRO A 40 -31.06 37.13 -25.46
C PRO A 40 -30.42 37.50 -24.12
N PHE A 41 -30.50 38.79 -23.75
CA PHE A 41 -29.86 39.34 -22.55
C PHE A 41 -28.32 39.22 -22.54
N SER A 42 -27.67 39.21 -23.69
CA SER A 42 -26.21 39.11 -23.83
C SER A 42 -25.42 40.01 -22.89
N ALA A 43 -25.82 41.28 -22.74
CA ALA A 43 -25.16 42.22 -21.83
C ALA A 43 -25.15 41.75 -20.36
N LEU A 44 -26.24 41.16 -19.87
CA LEU A 44 -26.33 40.64 -18.50
C LEU A 44 -25.47 39.38 -18.34
N ILE A 45 -25.51 38.47 -19.33
CA ILE A 45 -24.78 37.21 -19.28
C ILE A 45 -23.27 37.47 -19.41
N SER A 46 -22.86 38.39 -20.28
CA SER A 46 -21.47 38.85 -20.41
C SER A 46 -20.96 39.50 -19.12
N LEU A 47 -21.79 40.31 -18.44
CA LEU A 47 -21.43 40.87 -17.14
C LEU A 47 -21.18 39.78 -16.09
N ILE A 48 -22.07 38.78 -16.03
CA ILE A 48 -21.91 37.63 -15.13
C ILE A 48 -20.63 36.85 -15.48
N ALA A 49 -20.36 36.64 -16.77
CA ALA A 49 -19.15 35.96 -17.23
C ALA A 49 -17.87 36.71 -16.80
N ILE A 50 -17.85 38.04 -16.93
CA ILE A 50 -16.71 38.87 -16.46
C ILE A 50 -16.51 38.69 -14.95
N ILE A 51 -17.58 38.78 -14.15
CA ILE A 51 -17.49 38.58 -12.70
C ILE A 51 -16.91 37.19 -12.39
N MET A 52 -17.39 36.16 -13.09
CA MET A 52 -16.94 34.79 -12.89
C MET A 52 -15.46 34.60 -13.25
N VAL A 53 -15.00 35.20 -14.36
CA VAL A 53 -13.57 35.20 -14.76
C VAL A 53 -12.72 35.86 -13.68
N VAL A 54 -13.14 37.00 -13.13
CA VAL A 54 -12.42 37.69 -12.05
C VAL A 54 -12.34 36.83 -10.79
N VAL A 55 -13.46 36.23 -10.36
CA VAL A 55 -13.49 35.37 -9.17
C VAL A 55 -12.57 34.15 -9.34
N PHE A 56 -12.64 33.46 -10.49
CA PHE A 56 -11.77 32.33 -10.76
C PHE A 56 -10.30 32.75 -10.83
N PHE A 57 -9.99 33.89 -11.43
CA PHE A 57 -8.63 34.40 -11.51
C PHE A 57 -8.07 34.72 -10.11
N VAL A 58 -8.81 35.47 -9.29
CA VAL A 58 -8.38 35.85 -7.93
C VAL A 58 -8.20 34.61 -7.04
N THR A 59 -9.17 33.68 -7.07
CA THR A 59 -9.12 32.47 -6.23
C THR A 59 -7.97 31.54 -6.65
N SER A 60 -7.72 31.41 -7.95
CA SER A 60 -6.62 30.60 -8.49
C SER A 60 -5.26 31.24 -8.18
N ALA A 61 -5.15 32.57 -8.30
CA ALA A 61 -3.93 33.30 -8.00
C ALA A 61 -3.56 33.22 -6.51
N ASP A 62 -4.54 33.35 -5.61
CA ASP A 62 -4.30 33.21 -4.16
C ASP A 62 -3.82 31.80 -3.80
N SER A 63 -4.49 30.76 -4.34
CA SER A 63 -4.10 29.37 -4.12
C SER A 63 -2.71 29.07 -4.69
N GLY A 64 -2.39 29.59 -5.87
CA GLY A 64 -1.08 29.45 -6.50
C GLY A 64 0.04 30.12 -5.70
N ALA A 65 -0.20 31.35 -5.23
CA ALA A 65 0.75 32.08 -4.41
C ALA A 65 1.03 31.36 -3.09
N LEU A 66 0.01 30.76 -2.46
CA LEU A 66 0.16 29.95 -1.26
C LEU A 66 1.07 28.74 -1.50
N VAL A 67 0.88 28.00 -2.61
CA VAL A 67 1.69 26.82 -2.92
C VAL A 67 3.15 27.21 -3.18
N VAL A 68 3.39 28.27 -3.97
CA VAL A 68 4.76 28.75 -4.23
C VAL A 68 5.45 29.20 -2.94
N ASP A 69 4.72 29.92 -2.10
CA ASP A 69 5.21 30.42 -0.81
C ASP A 69 5.57 29.28 0.17
N MET A 70 4.73 28.24 0.21
CA MET A 70 4.98 27.02 0.99
C MET A 70 6.20 26.26 0.47
N LEU A 71 6.37 26.14 -0.85
CA LEU A 71 7.54 25.49 -1.45
C LEU A 71 8.84 26.28 -1.19
N ALA A 72 8.77 27.61 -1.29
CA ALA A 72 9.92 28.50 -1.02
C ALA A 72 10.36 28.52 0.46
N SER A 73 9.45 28.18 1.38
CA SER A 73 9.71 28.10 2.82
C SER A 73 10.03 26.69 3.33
N GLY A 74 10.34 25.74 2.44
CA GLY A 74 10.70 24.37 2.81
C GLY A 74 9.50 23.50 3.23
N GLY A 75 8.30 23.85 2.80
CA GLY A 75 7.06 23.12 3.10
C GLY A 75 6.33 23.59 4.36
N HIS A 76 6.67 24.77 4.89
CA HIS A 76 6.04 25.26 6.11
C HIS A 76 4.67 25.91 5.80
N PRO A 77 3.57 25.48 6.46
CA PRO A 77 2.23 26.00 6.15
C PRO A 77 1.97 27.41 6.71
N GLY A 78 2.78 27.88 7.67
CA GLY A 78 2.61 29.16 8.35
C GLY A 78 3.62 30.22 7.91
N THR A 79 3.55 30.66 6.65
CA THR A 79 4.44 31.70 6.10
C THR A 79 3.94 33.13 6.38
N PRO A 80 4.84 34.12 6.47
CA PRO A 80 4.46 35.52 6.64
C PRO A 80 3.65 36.04 5.43
N VAL A 81 2.59 36.81 5.70
CA VAL A 81 1.69 37.35 4.66
C VAL A 81 2.44 38.18 3.60
N TRP A 82 3.50 38.91 3.98
CA TRP A 82 4.32 39.67 3.04
C TRP A 82 5.02 38.81 2.00
N GLN A 83 5.45 37.60 2.36
CA GLN A 83 6.09 36.67 1.43
C GLN A 83 5.09 36.18 0.38
N ARG A 84 3.86 35.87 0.80
CA ARG A 84 2.76 35.54 -0.11
C ARG A 84 2.41 36.68 -1.06
N ILE A 85 2.34 37.92 -0.56
CA ILE A 85 2.09 39.11 -1.39
C ILE A 85 3.19 39.28 -2.42
N PHE A 86 4.47 39.08 -2.04
CA PHE A 86 5.60 39.13 -2.96
C PHE A 86 5.42 38.12 -4.11
N TRP A 87 5.14 36.85 -3.81
CA TRP A 87 4.94 35.84 -4.84
C TRP A 87 3.74 36.12 -5.74
N ALA A 88 2.61 36.56 -5.17
CA ALA A 88 1.43 36.96 -5.94
C ALA A 88 1.74 38.12 -6.91
N ALA A 89 2.44 39.15 -6.42
CA ALA A 89 2.84 40.30 -7.23
C ALA A 89 3.86 39.93 -8.31
N SER A 90 4.83 39.06 -8.01
CA SER A 90 5.80 38.57 -8.99
C SER A 90 5.14 37.79 -10.12
N MET A 91 4.20 36.89 -9.81
CA MET A 91 3.45 36.15 -10.84
C MET A 91 2.61 37.10 -11.71
N GLY A 92 1.94 38.09 -11.09
CA GLY A 92 1.21 39.12 -11.83
C GLY A 92 2.13 39.97 -12.72
N GLY A 93 3.31 40.34 -12.23
CA GLY A 93 4.31 41.09 -12.99
C GLY A 93 4.82 40.30 -14.21
N VAL A 94 5.09 39.00 -14.05
CA VAL A 94 5.46 38.12 -15.17
C VAL A 94 4.31 38.02 -16.18
N ALA A 95 3.07 37.85 -15.72
CA ALA A 95 1.91 37.78 -16.61
C ALA A 95 1.75 39.08 -17.42
N ILE A 96 1.86 40.26 -16.78
CA ILE A 96 1.82 41.56 -17.46
C ILE A 96 2.95 41.68 -18.48
N ALA A 97 4.19 41.30 -18.11
CA ALA A 97 5.33 41.38 -19.01
C ALA A 97 5.15 40.48 -20.26
N LEU A 98 4.62 39.27 -20.10
CA LEU A 98 4.35 38.36 -21.21
C LEU A 98 3.22 38.88 -22.11
N LEU A 99 2.15 39.42 -21.51
CA LEU A 99 1.06 40.04 -22.26
C LEU A 99 1.52 41.25 -23.08
N LEU A 100 2.44 42.06 -22.55
CA LEU A 100 3.03 43.20 -23.26
C LEU A 100 4.01 42.79 -24.36
N ALA A 101 4.61 41.60 -24.26
CA ALA A 101 5.60 41.13 -25.24
C ALA A 101 4.94 40.66 -26.54
N ASP A 102 4.04 39.66 -26.45
CA ASP A 102 3.37 39.07 -27.61
C ASP A 102 1.98 38.50 -27.26
N GLY A 103 1.37 39.05 -26.18
CA GLY A 103 0.03 38.66 -25.75
C GLY A 103 -0.11 37.18 -25.39
N LEU A 104 -1.17 36.56 -25.91
CA LEU A 104 -1.53 35.17 -25.66
C LEU A 104 -0.48 34.19 -26.18
N THR A 105 0.14 34.47 -27.32
CA THR A 105 1.16 33.60 -27.94
C THR A 105 2.40 33.47 -27.06
N ALA A 106 2.88 34.60 -26.51
CA ALA A 106 3.97 34.59 -25.53
C ALA A 106 3.60 33.77 -24.27
N LEU A 107 2.38 33.97 -23.74
CA LEU A 107 1.92 33.28 -22.54
C LEU A 107 1.86 31.75 -22.75
N GLN A 108 1.31 31.29 -23.88
CA GLN A 108 1.23 29.88 -24.23
C GLN A 108 2.63 29.28 -24.42
N THR A 109 3.51 29.98 -25.15
CA THR A 109 4.87 29.52 -25.41
C THR A 109 5.69 29.39 -24.13
N ALA A 110 5.64 30.41 -23.26
CA ALA A 110 6.32 30.38 -21.96
C ALA A 110 5.79 29.25 -21.06
N THR A 111 4.48 29.01 -21.08
CA THR A 111 3.84 27.92 -20.32
C THR A 111 4.30 26.56 -20.83
N ILE A 112 4.33 26.33 -22.14
CA ILE A 112 4.80 25.05 -22.73
C ILE A 112 6.29 24.84 -22.43
N ALA A 113 7.10 25.88 -22.62
CA ALA A 113 8.54 25.82 -22.38
C ALA A 113 8.88 25.50 -20.91
N SER A 114 8.13 26.06 -19.96
CA SER A 114 8.32 25.79 -18.52
C SER A 114 7.71 24.46 -18.06
N ALA A 115 6.60 24.01 -18.67
CA ALA A 115 5.96 22.74 -18.33
C ALA A 115 6.76 21.52 -18.76
N LEU A 116 7.50 21.60 -19.87
CA LEU A 116 8.29 20.48 -20.41
C LEU A 116 9.31 19.91 -19.40
N PRO A 117 10.25 20.69 -18.81
CA PRO A 117 11.18 20.15 -17.83
C PRO A 117 10.47 19.65 -16.56
N PHE A 118 9.37 20.31 -16.14
CA PHE A 118 8.59 19.88 -14.98
C PHE A 118 7.90 18.54 -15.21
N THR A 119 7.50 18.24 -16.45
CA THR A 119 6.91 16.94 -16.83
C THR A 119 7.88 15.79 -16.54
N ILE A 120 9.18 15.98 -16.76
CA ILE A 120 10.21 14.97 -16.42
C ILE A 120 10.22 14.71 -14.90
N ALA A 121 10.14 15.77 -14.08
CA ALA A 121 10.07 15.65 -12.63
C ALA A 121 8.79 14.93 -12.16
N LEU A 122 7.66 15.19 -12.82
CA LEU A 122 6.39 14.48 -12.57
C LEU A 122 6.49 12.98 -12.90
N LEU A 123 7.11 12.61 -14.03
CA LEU A 123 7.34 11.21 -14.39
C LEU A 123 8.23 10.48 -13.37
N CYS A 124 9.32 11.13 -12.92
CA CYS A 124 10.17 10.61 -11.85
C CYS A 124 9.38 10.44 -10.54
N SER A 125 8.52 11.40 -10.19
CA SER A 125 7.67 11.35 -9.00
C SER A 125 6.63 10.21 -9.09
N MET A 126 6.05 9.99 -10.27
CA MET A 126 5.12 8.89 -10.54
C MET A 126 5.83 7.53 -10.38
N TRP A 127 7.05 7.39 -10.89
CA TRP A 127 7.86 6.18 -10.68
C TRP A 127 8.19 5.96 -9.19
N GLY A 128 8.56 7.03 -8.48
CA GLY A 128 8.80 6.99 -7.03
C GLY A 128 7.55 6.57 -6.25
N LEU A 129 6.38 7.10 -6.61
CA LEU A 129 5.09 6.75 -6.00
C LEU A 129 4.75 5.27 -6.25
N LEU A 130 4.92 4.78 -7.48
CA LEU A 130 4.69 3.36 -7.79
C LEU A 130 5.64 2.45 -7.00
N LYS A 131 6.91 2.83 -6.86
CA LYS A 131 7.87 2.10 -6.02
C LYS A 131 7.47 2.11 -4.54
N ALA A 132 7.05 3.25 -4.03
CA ALA A 132 6.60 3.40 -2.64
C ALA A 132 5.34 2.56 -2.37
N LEU A 133 4.34 2.62 -3.26
CA LEU A 133 3.12 1.81 -3.17
C LEU A 133 3.41 0.31 -3.24
N ARG A 134 4.33 -0.13 -4.13
CA ARG A 134 4.75 -1.54 -4.17
C ARG A 134 5.41 -1.98 -2.87
N LEU A 135 6.28 -1.14 -2.31
CA LEU A 135 6.95 -1.42 -1.05
C LEU A 135 5.95 -1.46 0.13
N ASP A 136 4.96 -0.57 0.12
CA ASP A 136 3.93 -0.54 1.14
C ASP A 136 2.95 -1.72 1.03
N ALA A 137 2.61 -2.14 -0.20
CA ALA A 137 1.85 -3.36 -0.44
C ALA A 137 2.59 -4.61 0.07
N THR A 138 3.91 -4.70 -0.14
CA THR A 138 4.73 -5.79 0.42
C THR A 138 4.77 -5.72 1.95
N LYS A 139 4.90 -4.53 2.55
CA LYS A 139 4.84 -4.35 4.01
C LYS A 139 3.46 -4.68 4.59
N GLN A 140 2.39 -4.35 3.88
CA GLN A 140 1.02 -4.71 4.26
C GLN A 140 0.82 -6.22 4.18
N GLY A 141 1.30 -6.89 3.11
CA GLY A 141 1.29 -8.35 3.02
C GLY A 141 2.00 -9.02 4.21
N LEU A 142 3.17 -8.49 4.61
CA LEU A 142 3.90 -8.94 5.80
C LEU A 142 3.17 -8.61 7.12
N ARG A 143 2.44 -7.50 7.20
CA ARG A 143 1.66 -7.10 8.39
C ARG A 143 0.38 -7.91 8.56
N TYR A 144 -0.34 -8.20 7.47
CA TYR A 144 -1.47 -9.12 7.48
C TYR A 144 -1.01 -10.55 7.82
N GLN A 145 0.18 -10.96 7.35
CA GLN A 145 0.85 -12.16 7.85
C GLN A 145 1.20 -12.04 9.34
N ALA A 146 1.75 -10.92 9.82
CA ALA A 146 2.14 -10.77 11.23
C ALA A 146 0.95 -10.84 12.21
N LEU A 147 -0.24 -10.44 11.77
CA LEU A 147 -1.49 -10.55 12.55
C LEU A 147 -2.01 -12.00 12.61
N SER A 148 -1.68 -12.86 11.64
CA SER A 148 -1.95 -14.30 11.69
C SER A 148 -0.78 -15.13 12.25
N ILE A 149 0.42 -14.53 12.39
CA ILE A 149 1.64 -15.14 12.95
C ILE A 149 1.77 -14.90 14.47
N SER A 150 0.96 -14.05 15.09
CA SER A 150 0.98 -13.98 16.56
C SER A 150 0.40 -15.28 17.09
N PRO A 151 1.21 -16.19 17.67
CA PRO A 151 0.66 -17.37 18.28
C PRO A 151 -0.31 -16.94 19.37
N SER A 152 -1.37 -17.72 19.59
CA SER A 152 -2.19 -17.62 20.79
C SER A 152 -1.24 -17.43 21.97
N ALA A 153 -1.36 -16.30 22.67
CA ALA A 153 -0.48 -16.00 23.80
C ALA A 153 -0.47 -17.22 24.73
N PRO A 154 0.70 -17.73 25.17
CA PRO A 154 0.74 -18.94 25.99
C PRO A 154 -0.21 -18.75 27.17
N ARG A 155 -1.22 -19.62 27.30
CA ARG A 155 -2.37 -19.42 28.20
C ARG A 155 -1.97 -19.53 29.69
N GLY A 156 -0.72 -19.89 29.99
CA GLY A 156 -0.16 -20.03 31.34
C GLY A 156 0.53 -18.78 31.90
N ALA A 157 0.60 -18.68 33.22
CA ALA A 157 1.35 -17.64 33.93
C ALA A 157 2.84 -17.67 33.53
N GLY A 158 3.39 -16.55 33.06
CA GLY A 158 4.78 -16.44 32.59
C GLY A 158 4.99 -16.61 31.07
N GLY A 159 3.90 -16.66 30.29
CA GLY A 159 3.96 -16.90 28.84
C GLY A 159 4.77 -15.88 28.04
N TRP A 160 4.71 -14.59 28.37
CA TRP A 160 5.42 -13.55 27.62
C TRP A 160 6.93 -13.55 27.89
N GLN A 161 7.38 -13.87 29.11
CA GLN A 161 8.80 -14.01 29.45
C GLN A 161 9.43 -15.20 28.72
N ARG A 162 8.67 -16.30 28.59
CA ARG A 162 9.07 -17.47 27.81
C ARG A 162 9.13 -17.14 26.31
N ARG A 163 8.14 -16.42 25.79
CA ARG A 163 8.13 -15.93 24.40
C ARG A 163 9.30 -15.00 24.11
N LEU A 164 9.60 -14.04 25.01
CA LEU A 164 10.72 -13.12 24.86
C LEU A 164 12.06 -13.86 24.87
N ARG A 165 12.24 -14.82 25.78
CA ARG A 165 13.44 -15.67 25.81
C ARG A 165 13.58 -16.44 24.50
N ASN A 166 12.50 -17.01 23.97
CA ASN A 166 12.55 -17.75 22.70
C ASN A 166 12.87 -16.86 21.50
N LEU A 167 12.39 -15.61 21.47
CA LEU A 167 12.76 -14.63 20.43
C LEU A 167 14.27 -14.27 20.44
N MET A 168 14.93 -14.45 21.58
CA MET A 168 16.37 -14.21 21.74
C MET A 168 17.22 -15.47 21.57
N LEU A 169 16.61 -16.66 21.39
CA LEU A 169 17.32 -17.91 21.19
C LEU A 169 17.58 -18.15 19.69
N PHE A 170 18.83 -18.48 19.36
CA PHE A 170 19.24 -18.94 18.03
C PHE A 170 19.67 -20.42 18.12
N PRO A 171 18.71 -21.37 18.19
CA PRO A 171 19.04 -22.76 18.45
C PRO A 171 19.73 -23.42 17.23
N ARG A 172 20.65 -24.33 17.53
CA ARG A 172 21.27 -25.23 16.54
C ARG A 172 20.27 -26.32 16.14
N ARG A 173 20.47 -26.94 14.97
CA ARG A 173 19.59 -28.02 14.44
C ARG A 173 19.26 -29.10 15.48
N ALA A 174 20.25 -29.53 16.26
CA ALA A 174 20.08 -30.56 17.28
C ALA A 174 19.03 -30.20 18.34
N HIS A 175 18.95 -28.93 18.76
CA HIS A 175 17.97 -28.49 19.76
C HIS A 175 16.55 -28.49 19.20
N VAL A 176 16.37 -28.08 17.94
CA VAL A 176 15.08 -28.07 17.26
C VAL A 176 14.58 -29.49 17.04
N VAL A 177 15.44 -30.38 16.56
CA VAL A 177 15.09 -31.80 16.37
C VAL A 177 14.71 -32.47 17.69
N ARG A 178 15.44 -32.19 18.79
CA ARG A 178 15.09 -32.69 20.12
C ARG A 178 13.73 -32.17 20.58
N PHE A 179 13.45 -30.89 20.39
CA PHE A 179 12.16 -30.29 20.73
C PHE A 179 11.00 -30.94 19.95
N ILE A 180 11.17 -31.18 18.65
CA ILE A 180 10.15 -31.85 17.84
C ILE A 180 9.89 -33.28 18.37
N ALA A 181 10.95 -34.02 18.70
CA ALA A 181 10.82 -35.39 19.21
C ALA A 181 10.23 -35.48 20.63
N GLU A 182 10.61 -34.57 21.53
CA GLU A 182 10.25 -34.65 22.96
C GLU A 182 8.96 -33.89 23.32
N VAL A 183 8.57 -32.88 22.52
CA VAL A 183 7.42 -32.01 22.84
C VAL A 183 6.33 -32.10 21.76
N VAL A 184 6.70 -31.90 20.49
CA VAL A 184 5.71 -31.85 19.40
C VAL A 184 5.14 -33.23 19.10
N ARG A 185 5.98 -34.27 18.99
CA ARG A 185 5.53 -35.64 18.71
C ARG A 185 4.55 -36.15 19.78
N PRO A 186 4.84 -36.05 21.10
CA PRO A 186 3.86 -36.44 22.13
C PRO A 186 2.59 -35.56 22.17
N ALA A 187 2.66 -34.31 21.72
CA ALA A 187 1.47 -33.45 21.58
C ALA A 187 0.57 -33.96 20.44
N CYS A 188 1.14 -34.22 19.26
CA CYS A 188 0.40 -34.78 18.13
C CYS A 188 -0.16 -36.17 18.44
N GLU A 189 0.59 -37.03 19.14
CA GLU A 189 0.11 -38.35 19.57
C GLU A 189 -1.12 -38.24 20.49
N ALA A 190 -1.12 -37.31 21.45
CA ALA A 190 -2.27 -37.12 22.35
C ALA A 190 -3.54 -36.70 21.60
N ILE A 191 -3.42 -35.78 20.63
CA ILE A 191 -4.55 -35.35 19.80
C ILE A 191 -5.02 -36.50 18.91
N ALA A 192 -4.10 -37.23 18.29
CA ALA A 192 -4.43 -38.36 17.42
C ALA A 192 -5.18 -39.47 18.18
N GLU A 193 -4.77 -39.79 19.42
CA GLU A 193 -5.48 -40.74 20.27
C GLU A 193 -6.90 -40.28 20.58
N GLU A 194 -7.09 -39.01 20.95
CA GLU A 194 -8.41 -38.50 21.31
C GLU A 194 -9.34 -38.39 20.09
N MET A 195 -8.83 -37.94 18.95
CA MET A 195 -9.60 -37.85 17.70
C MET A 195 -10.00 -39.24 17.17
N ARG A 196 -9.15 -40.26 17.34
CA ARG A 196 -9.50 -41.65 17.02
C ARG A 196 -10.63 -42.19 17.89
N LYS A 197 -10.68 -41.84 19.18
CA LYS A 197 -11.81 -42.22 20.06
C LYS A 197 -13.13 -41.60 19.61
N GLN A 198 -13.08 -40.41 19.02
CA GLN A 198 -14.25 -39.72 18.46
C GLN A 198 -14.66 -40.26 17.06
N GLY A 199 -13.93 -41.25 16.52
CA GLY A 199 -14.26 -41.90 15.25
C GLY A 199 -13.62 -41.29 14.00
N TYR A 200 -12.71 -40.31 14.15
CA TYR A 200 -11.97 -39.74 13.02
C TYR A 200 -10.78 -40.62 12.63
N SER A 201 -10.50 -40.70 11.32
CA SER A 201 -9.30 -41.36 10.81
C SER A 201 -8.11 -40.40 10.88
N VAL A 202 -7.14 -40.70 11.75
CA VAL A 202 -5.95 -39.87 11.98
C VAL A 202 -4.67 -40.64 11.74
N GLU A 203 -3.85 -40.14 10.82
CA GLU A 203 -2.51 -40.65 10.52
C GLU A 203 -1.43 -39.74 11.10
N LEU A 204 -0.46 -40.34 11.77
CA LEU A 204 0.73 -39.65 12.27
C LEU A 204 1.94 -40.20 11.52
N SER A 205 2.67 -39.32 10.82
CA SER A 205 3.86 -39.70 10.07
C SER A 205 5.10 -38.92 10.53
N GLU A 206 6.23 -39.61 10.57
CA GLU A 206 7.55 -39.02 10.80
C GLU A 206 8.35 -39.12 9.49
N GLY A 207 8.83 -37.97 8.98
CA GLY A 207 9.60 -37.92 7.74
C GLY A 207 11.11 -38.02 7.98
N GLU A 208 11.88 -38.20 6.89
CA GLU A 208 13.34 -38.36 6.91
C GLU A 208 14.09 -37.23 7.64
N ASP A 209 13.53 -36.02 7.65
CA ASP A 209 14.14 -34.83 8.26
C ASP A 209 13.64 -34.53 9.69
N ARG A 210 13.15 -35.57 10.41
CA ARG A 210 12.56 -35.45 11.75
C ARG A 210 11.40 -34.46 11.81
N ARG A 211 10.67 -34.34 10.70
CA ARG A 211 9.38 -33.64 10.64
C ARG A 211 8.29 -34.54 11.21
N VAL A 212 7.37 -33.96 11.97
CA VAL A 212 6.20 -34.65 12.51
C VAL A 212 4.97 -34.09 11.82
N ARG A 213 4.17 -34.96 11.21
CA ARG A 213 2.93 -34.58 10.53
C ARG A 213 1.76 -35.37 11.10
N ILE A 214 0.70 -34.66 11.49
CA ILE A 214 -0.61 -35.22 11.81
C ILE A 214 -1.58 -34.87 10.67
N GLU A 215 -2.28 -35.88 10.17
CA GLU A 215 -3.28 -35.76 9.11
C GLU A 215 -4.61 -36.32 9.63
N ILE A 216 -5.66 -35.50 9.62
CA ILE A 216 -7.02 -35.87 10.02
C ILE A 216 -7.88 -35.89 8.77
N ARG A 217 -8.37 -37.08 8.40
CA ARG A 217 -9.17 -37.28 7.19
C ARG A 217 -10.65 -37.01 7.43
N HIS A 218 -11.26 -36.35 6.45
CA HIS A 218 -12.70 -36.06 6.43
C HIS A 218 -13.35 -36.70 5.20
N GLU A 219 -14.48 -37.38 5.37
CA GLU A 219 -15.16 -38.04 4.24
C GLU A 219 -15.74 -36.99 3.26
N GLY A 220 -15.18 -36.92 2.06
CA GLY A 220 -15.66 -36.05 0.98
C GLY A 220 -15.26 -34.57 1.10
N GLU A 221 -14.44 -34.21 2.09
CA GLU A 221 -13.97 -32.85 2.38
C GLU A 221 -12.43 -32.83 2.46
N PRO A 222 -11.76 -31.67 2.31
CA PRO A 222 -10.30 -31.60 2.39
C PRO A 222 -9.76 -31.98 3.78
N ASP A 223 -8.75 -32.87 3.78
CA ASP A 223 -8.06 -33.31 5.01
C ASP A 223 -7.29 -32.17 5.68
N PHE A 224 -7.33 -32.15 7.01
CA PHE A 224 -6.52 -31.25 7.83
C PHE A 224 -5.11 -31.81 8.00
N ILE A 225 -4.09 -31.00 7.69
CA ILE A 225 -2.68 -31.39 7.85
C ILE A 225 -1.97 -30.35 8.72
N TYR A 226 -1.36 -30.84 9.79
CA TYR A 226 -0.47 -30.05 10.64
C TYR A 226 0.92 -30.71 10.66
N GLU A 227 1.91 -30.04 10.07
CA GLU A 227 3.30 -30.51 10.01
C GLU A 227 4.22 -29.56 10.77
N VAL A 228 5.14 -30.09 11.57
CA VAL A 228 6.24 -29.31 12.16
C VAL A 228 7.55 -29.83 11.62
N ARG A 229 8.36 -28.94 11.03
CA ARG A 229 9.64 -29.29 10.42
C ARG A 229 10.77 -28.33 10.85
N PRO A 230 12.01 -28.85 10.99
CA PRO A 230 13.16 -27.99 11.22
C PRO A 230 13.52 -27.23 9.93
N ARG A 231 13.66 -25.90 10.00
CA ARG A 231 14.09 -25.07 8.85
C ARG A 231 15.31 -24.22 9.20
N ALA A 232 16.27 -24.15 8.28
CA ALA A 232 17.49 -23.36 8.45
C ALA A 232 17.30 -21.92 7.94
N TYR A 233 17.76 -20.95 8.72
CA TYR A 233 17.78 -19.53 8.38
C TYR A 233 19.17 -18.93 8.56
N VAL A 234 19.49 -17.91 7.77
CA VAL A 234 20.73 -17.14 7.91
C VAL A 234 20.65 -16.27 9.16
N MET A 235 21.68 -16.29 9.98
CA MET A 235 21.78 -15.50 11.20
C MET A 235 21.74 -13.99 10.89
N PRO A 236 20.91 -13.21 11.60
CA PRO A 236 20.86 -11.77 11.39
C PRO A 236 22.19 -11.08 11.71
N SER A 237 22.53 -10.05 10.95
CA SER A 237 23.81 -9.33 11.04
C SER A 237 24.07 -8.59 12.36
N PHE A 238 23.03 -8.36 13.18
CA PHE A 238 23.12 -7.65 14.45
C PHE A 238 23.49 -8.54 15.65
N VAL A 239 23.55 -9.86 15.47
CA VAL A 239 23.88 -10.78 16.57
C VAL A 239 25.39 -10.89 16.70
N VAL A 240 25.95 -10.26 17.73
CA VAL A 240 27.38 -10.36 18.08
C VAL A 240 27.61 -11.67 18.82
N THR A 241 28.22 -12.65 18.17
CA THR A 241 28.68 -13.89 18.81
C THR A 241 30.07 -13.68 19.41
N THR A 242 30.22 -13.95 20.70
CA THR A 242 31.46 -13.74 21.49
C THR A 242 32.49 -14.88 21.39
N SER A 243 32.35 -15.80 20.44
CA SER A 243 33.21 -16.99 20.32
C SER A 243 33.91 -17.00 18.96
N GLU A 244 35.25 -16.91 18.98
CA GLU A 244 36.15 -16.82 17.81
C GLU A 244 36.39 -18.16 17.07
N ASP A 245 35.77 -19.27 17.50
CA ASP A 245 36.10 -20.62 17.01
C ASP A 245 35.21 -21.20 15.88
N ASP A 246 34.16 -20.52 15.42
CA ASP A 246 33.28 -21.10 14.37
C ASP A 246 33.75 -20.69 12.96
N GLU A 247 34.87 -21.25 12.50
CA GLU A 247 35.29 -21.24 11.10
C GLU A 247 34.40 -22.17 10.24
N ARG A 248 33.69 -21.58 9.28
CA ARG A 248 33.20 -22.21 8.03
C ARG A 248 32.12 -23.30 8.11
N GLU A 249 31.17 -23.22 9.04
CA GLU A 249 29.78 -23.55 8.72
C GLU A 249 28.96 -22.27 8.76
N GLU A 250 28.29 -21.97 7.64
CA GLU A 250 27.48 -20.75 7.48
C GLU A 250 26.64 -20.49 8.73
N ARG A 251 26.73 -19.28 9.29
CA ARG A 251 26.00 -18.81 10.47
C ARG A 251 24.49 -19.05 10.29
N LYS A 252 24.02 -20.25 10.58
CA LYS A 252 22.65 -20.70 10.37
C LYS A 252 22.05 -21.04 11.72
N TYR A 253 20.85 -20.52 11.96
CA TYR A 253 20.04 -20.94 13.10
C TYR A 253 18.82 -21.68 12.57
N PHE A 254 18.27 -22.57 13.39
CA PHE A 254 17.15 -23.40 13.01
C PHE A 254 15.88 -22.95 13.74
N ARG A 255 14.73 -23.14 13.09
CA ARG A 255 13.40 -22.90 13.68
C ARG A 255 12.55 -24.16 13.57
N ALA A 256 11.66 -24.37 14.53
CA ALA A 256 10.64 -25.41 14.47
C ALA A 256 9.40 -24.80 13.81
N GLU A 257 9.32 -24.87 12.48
CA GLU A 257 8.22 -24.22 11.75
C GLU A 257 7.03 -25.15 11.56
N VAL A 258 5.85 -24.61 11.86
CA VAL A 258 4.57 -25.24 11.52
C VAL A 258 4.29 -25.04 10.03
N HIS A 259 3.58 -25.98 9.42
CA HIS A 259 3.17 -25.93 8.02
C HIS A 259 1.79 -26.57 7.88
N LEU A 260 0.84 -25.81 7.33
CA LEU A 260 -0.54 -26.21 7.11
C LEU A 260 -0.83 -26.34 5.60
N LYS A 261 -1.75 -27.23 5.22
CA LYS A 261 -2.13 -27.46 3.81
C LYS A 261 -2.89 -26.28 3.21
N GLU A 262 -3.70 -25.56 3.99
CA GLU A 262 -4.55 -24.46 3.51
C GLU A 262 -3.78 -23.18 3.15
N GLY A 263 -2.44 -23.22 3.11
CA GLY A 263 -1.64 -22.07 2.69
C GLY A 263 -1.56 -21.03 3.80
N GLY A 264 -0.83 -21.38 4.85
CA GLY A 264 -0.50 -20.44 5.88
C GLY A 264 0.48 -21.04 6.88
N GLN A 265 1.36 -20.16 7.34
CA GLN A 265 1.88 -20.19 8.70
C GLN A 265 3.18 -20.98 8.93
N ASP A 266 4.26 -20.54 8.27
CA ASP A 266 5.66 -20.79 8.64
C ASP A 266 6.05 -19.99 9.92
N TYR A 267 5.47 -20.31 11.08
CA TYR A 267 5.85 -19.68 12.37
C TYR A 267 6.58 -20.66 13.28
N ASP A 268 7.43 -20.11 14.14
CA ASP A 268 8.31 -20.87 15.03
C ASP A 268 7.61 -21.20 16.35
N VAL A 269 7.40 -22.49 16.60
CA VAL A 269 6.86 -23.02 17.86
C VAL A 269 7.96 -23.38 18.87
N MET A 270 9.22 -23.07 18.55
CA MET A 270 10.34 -23.43 19.39
C MET A 270 10.18 -22.91 20.81
N GLY A 271 10.33 -23.82 21.77
CA GLY A 271 10.31 -23.55 23.20
C GLY A 271 8.92 -23.43 23.82
N TRP A 272 7.86 -23.75 23.08
CA TRP A 272 6.51 -23.90 23.60
C TRP A 272 6.40 -25.09 24.57
N SER A 273 5.38 -25.12 25.41
CA SER A 273 5.06 -26.33 26.17
C SER A 273 4.26 -27.31 25.32
N ARG A 274 4.15 -28.57 25.79
CA ARG A 274 3.28 -29.56 25.14
C ARG A 274 1.83 -29.06 25.04
N ASP A 275 1.33 -28.43 26.11
CA ASP A 275 -0.05 -27.91 26.16
C ASP A 275 -0.25 -26.73 25.22
N ASP A 276 0.75 -25.87 25.05
CA ASP A 276 0.69 -24.77 24.07
C ASP A 276 0.64 -25.31 22.63
N VAL A 277 1.40 -26.37 22.32
CA VAL A 277 1.37 -27.03 21.00
C VAL A 277 0.01 -27.71 20.77
N ILE A 278 -0.55 -28.37 21.79
CA ILE A 278 -1.88 -28.97 21.71
C ILE A 278 -2.94 -27.89 21.46
N GLY A 279 -2.89 -26.79 22.22
CA GLY A 279 -3.81 -25.67 22.09
C GLY A 279 -3.78 -25.06 20.69
N ASP A 280 -2.59 -24.91 20.10
CA ASP A 280 -2.48 -24.41 18.73
C ASP A 280 -3.04 -25.37 17.69
N ILE A 281 -2.75 -26.68 17.77
CA ILE A 281 -3.32 -27.67 16.84
C ILE A 281 -4.85 -27.61 16.88
N LEU A 282 -5.45 -27.47 18.07
CA LEU A 282 -6.90 -27.32 18.23
C LEU A 282 -7.42 -25.99 17.65
N ASP A 283 -6.75 -24.87 17.93
CA ASP A 283 -7.12 -23.56 17.39
C ASP A 283 -7.07 -23.56 15.84
N GLN A 284 -6.10 -24.26 15.22
CA GLN A 284 -6.02 -24.41 13.75
C GLN A 284 -7.09 -25.38 13.21
N TYR A 285 -7.36 -26.46 13.93
CA TYR A 285 -8.43 -27.40 13.55
C TYR A 285 -9.82 -26.74 13.62
N GLU A 286 -10.08 -25.89 14.61
CA GLU A 286 -11.33 -25.10 14.68
C GLU A 286 -11.50 -24.19 13.46
N LYS A 287 -10.42 -23.50 13.03
CA LYS A 287 -10.43 -22.70 11.79
C LYS A 287 -10.70 -23.56 10.56
N HIS A 288 -10.11 -24.75 10.49
CA HIS A 288 -10.37 -25.70 9.40
C HIS A 288 -11.84 -26.12 9.36
N MET A 289 -12.43 -26.43 10.50
CA MET A 289 -13.86 -26.76 10.59
C MET A 289 -14.76 -25.60 10.15
N HIS A 290 -14.43 -24.37 10.55
CA HIS A 290 -15.14 -23.18 10.06
C HIS A 290 -15.01 -22.99 8.55
N PHE A 291 -13.83 -23.26 7.98
CA PHE A 291 -13.62 -23.21 6.54
C PHE A 291 -14.49 -24.25 5.81
N LEU A 292 -14.51 -25.50 6.28
CA LEU A 292 -15.38 -26.55 5.73
C LEU A 292 -16.86 -26.16 5.77
N HIS A 293 -17.31 -25.47 6.84
CA HIS A 293 -18.69 -25.00 6.94
C HIS A 293 -19.04 -23.85 6.00
N MET A 294 -18.08 -22.99 5.63
CA MET A 294 -18.31 -21.84 4.74
C MET A 294 -18.23 -22.20 3.25
N VAL A 295 -17.54 -23.28 2.90
CA VAL A 295 -17.35 -23.73 1.51
C VAL A 295 -18.50 -24.63 1.02
N ARG A 296 -19.38 -25.06 1.95
CA ARG A 296 -20.64 -25.77 1.68
C ARG A 296 -21.77 -24.82 1.28
#